data_AF-A0A8T4MR22-F1
#
_entry.id   AF-A0A8T4MR22-F1
#
_cell.length_a   1.000
_cell.length_b   1.000
_cell.length_c   1.000
_cell.angle_alpha   90.00
_cell.angle_beta   90.00
_cell.angle_gamma   90.00
#
_symmetry.space_group_name_H-M   'P 1'
#
loop_
_entity.id
_entity.type
_entity.pdbx_description
1 polymer ?
#
loop_
_entity_poly.entity_id
_entity_poly.type
_entity_poly.pdbx_seq_one_letter_code
_entity_poly.pdbx_strand_id
1 'polypeptide(L)'
;MTLNKKTGEYLEESNKIYQDLLGYKPEQTSLQQIPKFQWGEFSQQIGLNSSSSGVYLPRNQTAVIPCDTETTPLSLFHEYFGHGLYCEQSLSGRHLVSLEKRLLYEEKQEFKERQFTLEDIQEFRQENHTFQELNNFKRQNLRTYEGFAVFTEFLLSREFDLKEMFEIRYGSLSNQDKKQFERIASFNKEYGDLATFYAQELARITTPQRAKTLLRDIYKGNLQDIRFALLYGSRKEFSDIDIFVVSDSLPEIETPYIDVVVHNHNEFEKRIELFDVVDSEALTTGEFILGDKRYLNQKRTQLVNQPITKEAINHNLRKSQEQQKLAREYSKSSPRRAIGLGYSIHYLSNALLLMQGKRALTREGFNEVYSHLFIDDTPTERR
;
A
#
# COMPACT_ATOMS: atom_id res chain seq x y z
N MET A 1 0.38 -29.94 15.29
CA MET A 1 1.86 -29.98 15.37
C MET A 1 2.24 -28.91 16.39
N THR A 2 2.97 -29.27 17.45
CA THR A 2 3.35 -28.31 18.50
C THR A 2 4.59 -27.56 18.04
N LEU A 3 4.54 -26.23 17.98
CA LEU A 3 5.71 -25.41 17.64
C LEU A 3 6.80 -25.61 18.68
N ASN A 4 8.07 -25.60 18.25
CA ASN A 4 9.18 -25.46 19.20
C ASN A 4 8.97 -24.15 20.00
N LYS A 5 9.07 -24.22 21.33
CA LYS A 5 8.78 -23.10 22.25
C LYS A 5 9.46 -21.79 21.81
N LYS A 6 10.74 -21.87 21.42
CA LYS A 6 11.52 -20.69 20.98
C LYS A 6 11.01 -20.13 19.64
N THR A 7 10.60 -20.98 18.71
CA THR A 7 9.97 -20.53 17.45
C THR A 7 8.60 -19.88 17.72
N GLY A 8 7.83 -20.41 18.67
CA GLY A 8 6.55 -19.84 19.09
C GLY A 8 6.69 -18.42 19.63
N GLU A 9 7.71 -18.18 20.47
CA GLU A 9 8.02 -16.84 21.02
C GLU A 9 8.36 -15.84 19.88
N TYR A 10 9.28 -16.20 18.97
CA TYR A 10 9.60 -15.35 17.82
C TYR A 10 8.40 -15.05 16.93
N LEU A 11 7.54 -16.04 16.69
CA LEU A 11 6.32 -15.88 15.89
C LEU A 11 5.35 -14.89 16.56
N GLU A 12 5.10 -15.03 17.86
CA GLU A 12 4.17 -14.17 18.60
C GLU A 12 4.67 -12.72 18.68
N GLU A 13 5.94 -12.52 19.04
CA GLU A 13 6.53 -11.19 19.15
C GLU A 13 6.63 -10.50 17.79
N SER A 14 7.02 -11.21 16.74
CA SER A 14 7.06 -10.66 15.37
C SER A 14 5.65 -10.29 14.89
N ASN A 15 4.64 -11.11 15.18
CA ASN A 15 3.25 -10.79 14.88
C ASN A 15 2.80 -9.48 15.55
N LYS A 16 3.21 -9.26 16.80
CA LYS A 16 2.91 -8.02 17.52
C LYS A 16 3.61 -6.82 16.87
N ILE A 17 4.88 -6.95 16.49
CA ILE A 17 5.63 -5.90 15.78
C ILE A 17 4.89 -5.47 14.51
N TYR A 18 4.45 -6.41 13.67
CA TYR A 18 3.70 -6.08 12.46
C TYR A 18 2.30 -5.54 12.73
N GLN A 19 1.59 -6.08 13.73
CA GLN A 19 0.28 -5.57 14.11
C GLN A 19 0.35 -4.11 14.56
N ASP A 20 1.37 -3.75 15.34
CA ASP A 20 1.59 -2.38 15.80
C ASP A 20 2.00 -1.47 14.62
N LEU A 21 2.98 -1.91 13.83
CA LEU A 21 3.52 -1.18 12.68
C LEU A 21 2.46 -1.00 11.59
N LEU A 22 2.00 -2.09 10.98
CA LEU A 22 1.16 -2.11 9.77
C LEU A 22 -0.35 -2.15 10.07
N GLY A 23 -0.74 -2.60 11.27
CA GLY A 23 -2.15 -2.81 11.61
C GLY A 23 -2.67 -4.21 11.26
N TYR A 24 -1.78 -5.08 10.78
CA TYR A 24 -2.08 -6.47 10.47
C TYR A 24 -0.81 -7.32 10.60
N LYS A 25 -1.01 -8.63 10.60
CA LYS A 25 0.01 -9.67 10.58
C LYS A 25 -0.38 -10.73 9.53
N PRO A 26 0.47 -11.72 9.22
CA PRO A 26 0.04 -12.87 8.41
C PRO A 26 -1.12 -13.60 9.10
N GLU A 27 -2.24 -13.76 8.40
CA GLU A 27 -3.46 -14.42 8.88
C GLU A 27 -3.77 -15.69 8.06
N GLN A 28 -3.43 -15.69 6.77
CA GLN A 28 -3.68 -16.82 5.86
C GLN A 28 -2.47 -17.75 5.75
N THR A 29 -1.27 -17.25 6.06
CA THR A 29 -0.05 -18.03 5.97
C THR A 29 0.02 -19.03 7.10
N SER A 30 0.23 -20.29 6.73
CA SER A 30 0.47 -21.39 7.65
C SER A 30 1.97 -21.63 7.84
N LEU A 31 2.36 -22.05 9.04
CA LEU A 31 3.73 -22.45 9.35
C LEU A 31 3.81 -23.96 9.51
N GLN A 32 4.69 -24.60 8.74
CA GLN A 32 5.05 -26.00 8.89
C GLN A 32 6.53 -26.12 9.27
N GLN A 33 6.79 -26.88 10.33
CA GLN A 33 8.15 -27.16 10.78
C GLN A 33 8.51 -28.61 10.44
N ILE A 34 9.69 -28.82 9.85
CA ILE A 34 10.21 -30.16 9.52
C ILE A 34 11.48 -30.39 10.32
N PRO A 35 11.60 -31.49 11.10
CA PRO A 35 12.84 -31.83 11.79
C PRO A 35 14.04 -31.82 10.87
N LYS A 36 15.18 -31.28 11.33
CA LYS A 36 16.39 -31.14 10.50
C LYS A 36 16.82 -32.45 9.82
N PHE A 37 16.65 -33.60 10.49
CA PHE A 37 17.00 -34.91 9.93
C PHE A 37 16.10 -35.36 8.76
N GLN A 38 14.89 -34.80 8.64
CA GLN A 38 13.95 -35.06 7.53
C GLN A 38 14.04 -34.00 6.43
N TRP A 39 14.71 -32.88 6.69
CA TRP A 39 14.77 -31.74 5.76
C TRP A 39 15.38 -32.10 4.40
N GLY A 40 16.41 -32.95 4.38
CA GLY A 40 17.05 -33.38 3.13
C GLY A 40 16.11 -34.18 2.24
N GLU A 41 15.39 -35.14 2.81
CA GLU A 41 14.40 -35.94 2.09
C GLU A 41 13.25 -35.06 1.58
N PHE A 42 12.71 -34.18 2.43
CA PHE A 42 11.69 -33.22 2.03
C PHE A 42 12.17 -32.36 0.86
N SER A 43 13.36 -31.75 0.97
CA SER A 43 13.92 -30.89 -0.07
C SER A 43 14.05 -31.63 -1.39
N GLN A 44 14.51 -32.88 -1.38
CA GLN A 44 14.62 -33.70 -2.57
C GLN A 44 13.24 -34.01 -3.19
N GLN A 45 12.24 -34.35 -2.38
CA GLN A 45 10.88 -34.66 -2.85
C GLN A 45 10.22 -33.49 -3.57
N ILE A 46 10.46 -32.26 -3.13
CA ILE A 46 9.88 -31.05 -3.74
C ILE A 46 10.84 -30.30 -4.68
N GLY A 47 11.99 -30.90 -5.00
CA GLY A 47 12.95 -30.35 -5.97
C GLY A 47 13.71 -29.10 -5.50
N LEU A 48 13.85 -28.92 -4.20
CA LEU A 48 14.66 -27.85 -3.62
C LEU A 48 16.12 -28.27 -3.46
N ASN A 49 16.99 -27.27 -3.42
CA ASN A 49 18.36 -27.49 -2.98
C ASN A 49 18.35 -27.93 -1.50
N SER A 50 19.06 -29.02 -1.18
CA SER A 50 19.22 -29.52 0.19
C SER A 50 19.84 -28.52 1.16
N SER A 51 20.52 -27.48 0.65
CA SER A 51 21.04 -26.38 1.45
C SER A 51 20.03 -25.26 1.71
N SER A 52 18.80 -25.36 1.20
CA SER A 52 17.78 -24.34 1.44
C SER A 52 17.48 -24.22 2.93
N SER A 53 17.34 -22.99 3.41
CA SER A 53 16.96 -22.68 4.79
C SER A 53 15.44 -22.72 4.99
N GLY A 54 14.65 -22.78 3.93
CA GLY A 54 13.20 -22.79 4.00
C GLY A 54 12.58 -22.81 2.62
N VAL A 55 11.25 -22.82 2.56
CA VAL A 55 10.50 -22.54 1.35
C VAL A 55 9.13 -21.97 1.69
N TYR A 56 8.73 -20.94 0.97
CA TYR A 56 7.36 -20.49 0.92
C TYR A 56 6.67 -21.07 -0.31
N LEU A 57 5.49 -21.64 -0.10
CA LEU A 57 4.65 -22.21 -1.13
C LEU A 57 3.42 -21.29 -1.33
N PRO A 58 3.40 -20.40 -2.34
CA PRO A 58 2.31 -19.43 -2.50
C PRO A 58 0.96 -20.10 -2.79
N ARG A 59 0.99 -21.29 -3.39
CA ARG A 59 -0.20 -22.06 -3.78
C ARG A 59 -1.11 -22.40 -2.59
N ASN A 60 -0.52 -22.81 -1.48
CA ASN A 60 -1.22 -23.11 -0.22
C ASN A 60 -0.95 -22.08 0.87
N GLN A 61 -0.16 -21.04 0.58
CA GLN A 61 0.29 -20.02 1.54
C GLN A 61 0.91 -20.70 2.76
N THR A 62 1.89 -21.56 2.54
CA THR A 62 2.59 -22.29 3.61
C THR A 62 4.06 -21.95 3.60
N ALA A 63 4.56 -21.44 4.72
CA ALA A 63 5.98 -21.38 5.01
C ALA A 63 6.42 -22.71 5.61
N VAL A 64 7.39 -23.38 4.98
CA VAL A 64 7.98 -24.62 5.47
C VAL A 64 9.44 -24.35 5.85
N ILE A 65 9.78 -24.58 7.12
CA ILE A 65 11.13 -24.34 7.64
C ILE A 65 11.68 -25.58 8.35
N PRO A 66 13.01 -25.81 8.31
CA PRO A 66 13.63 -26.78 9.17
C PRO A 66 13.52 -26.31 10.63
N CYS A 67 13.20 -27.21 11.56
CA CYS A 67 13.29 -26.94 12.99
C CYS A 67 14.56 -27.52 13.61
N ASP A 68 14.84 -27.06 14.82
CA ASP A 68 15.98 -27.48 15.64
C ASP A 68 17.34 -27.13 15.02
N THR A 69 17.40 -26.00 14.30
CA THR A 69 18.63 -25.38 13.81
C THR A 69 18.83 -23.99 14.42
N GLU A 70 20.07 -23.55 14.53
CA GLU A 70 20.39 -22.17 14.95
C GLU A 70 19.80 -21.12 13.99
N THR A 71 19.65 -21.46 12.71
CA THR A 71 19.08 -20.61 11.66
C THR A 71 17.54 -20.64 11.57
N THR A 72 16.87 -21.43 12.41
CA THR A 72 15.39 -21.54 12.38
C THR A 72 14.69 -20.17 12.49
N PRO A 73 15.12 -19.22 13.36
CA PRO A 73 14.48 -17.90 13.44
C PRO A 73 14.59 -17.09 12.15
N LEU A 74 15.76 -17.09 11.52
CA LEU A 74 15.97 -16.39 10.24
C LEU A 74 15.13 -17.01 9.11
N SER A 75 14.95 -18.33 9.15
CA SER A 75 14.09 -19.04 8.20
C SER A 75 12.61 -18.69 8.42
N LEU A 76 12.18 -18.62 9.68
CA LEU A 76 10.85 -18.12 10.04
C LEU A 76 10.62 -16.70 9.51
N PHE A 77 11.55 -15.79 9.77
CA PHE A 77 11.43 -14.39 9.34
C PHE A 77 11.36 -14.29 7.82
N HIS A 78 12.20 -15.04 7.11
CA HIS A 78 12.25 -15.01 5.65
C HIS A 78 10.98 -15.60 5.01
N GLU A 79 10.60 -16.83 5.37
CA GLU A 79 9.54 -17.55 4.69
C GLU A 79 8.15 -17.11 5.17
N TYR A 80 7.95 -17.05 6.49
CA TYR A 80 6.63 -16.76 7.06
C TYR A 80 6.31 -15.27 7.02
N PHE A 81 7.24 -14.42 7.48
CA PHE A 81 7.00 -12.98 7.50
C PHE A 81 7.39 -12.31 6.19
N GLY A 82 8.50 -12.68 5.56
CA GLY A 82 8.92 -12.11 4.29
C GLY A 82 7.98 -12.48 3.15
N HIS A 83 7.97 -13.73 2.74
CA HIS A 83 7.11 -14.17 1.64
C HIS A 83 5.62 -14.23 2.02
N GLY A 84 5.29 -14.70 3.23
CA GLY A 84 3.89 -14.79 3.67
C GLY A 84 3.18 -13.45 3.71
N LEU A 85 3.77 -12.45 4.40
CA LEU A 85 3.18 -11.11 4.46
C LEU A 85 3.10 -10.48 3.06
N TYR A 86 4.13 -10.64 2.23
CA TYR A 86 4.12 -10.13 0.86
C TYR A 86 2.97 -10.74 0.03
N CYS A 87 2.83 -12.06 0.06
CA CYS A 87 1.80 -12.78 -0.69
C CYS A 87 0.37 -12.47 -0.21
N GLU A 88 0.20 -12.22 1.08
CA GLU A 88 -1.09 -11.85 1.65
C GLU A 88 -1.46 -10.39 1.46
N GLN A 89 -0.50 -9.48 1.55
CA GLN A 89 -0.79 -8.06 1.76
C GLN A 89 -0.30 -7.14 0.67
N SER A 90 0.53 -7.59 -0.29
CA SER A 90 0.90 -6.78 -1.46
C SER A 90 0.01 -7.07 -2.68
N LEU A 91 -0.18 -6.08 -3.56
CA LEU A 91 -0.90 -6.28 -4.83
C LEU A 91 -0.25 -7.37 -5.68
N SER A 92 1.07 -7.27 -5.87
CA SER A 92 1.87 -8.22 -6.64
C SER A 92 1.86 -9.63 -6.02
N GLY A 93 1.96 -9.73 -4.70
CA GLY A 93 1.88 -11.01 -3.97
C GLY A 93 0.50 -11.66 -4.06
N ARG A 94 -0.59 -10.89 -3.91
CA ARG A 94 -1.96 -11.40 -4.08
C ARG A 94 -2.20 -11.90 -5.50
N HIS A 95 -1.63 -11.22 -6.50
CA HIS A 95 -1.70 -11.66 -7.89
C HIS A 95 -0.93 -12.97 -8.11
N LEU A 96 0.27 -13.13 -7.53
CA LEU A 96 1.02 -14.39 -7.55
C LEU A 96 0.19 -15.56 -6.98
N VAL A 97 -0.42 -15.37 -5.81
CA VAL A 97 -1.27 -16.39 -5.18
C VAL A 97 -2.49 -16.69 -6.04
N SER A 98 -3.10 -15.68 -6.67
CA SER A 98 -4.24 -15.86 -7.58
C SER A 98 -3.87 -16.74 -8.79
N LEU A 99 -2.72 -16.47 -9.43
CA LEU A 99 -2.24 -17.27 -10.55
C LEU A 99 -1.94 -18.72 -10.15
N GLU A 100 -1.30 -18.95 -9.00
CA GLU A 100 -1.02 -20.30 -8.48
C GLU A 100 -2.30 -21.08 -8.17
N LYS A 101 -3.30 -20.44 -7.53
CA LYS A 101 -4.59 -21.07 -7.22
C LYS A 101 -5.39 -21.36 -8.49
N ARG A 102 -5.36 -20.45 -9.46
CA ARG A 102 -6.01 -20.66 -10.76
C ARG A 102 -5.37 -21.83 -11.52
N LEU A 103 -4.04 -21.89 -11.59
CA LEU A 103 -3.35 -23.01 -12.21
C LEU A 103 -3.69 -24.34 -11.54
N LEU A 104 -3.72 -24.39 -10.19
CA LEU A 104 -4.12 -25.59 -9.46
C LEU A 104 -5.56 -26.01 -9.77
N TYR A 105 -6.48 -25.06 -9.91
CA TYR A 105 -7.86 -25.35 -10.29
C TYR A 105 -7.93 -25.97 -11.69
N GLU A 106 -7.21 -25.39 -12.65
CA GLU A 106 -7.14 -25.89 -14.03
C GLU A 106 -6.51 -27.29 -14.09
N GLU A 107 -5.40 -27.53 -13.37
CA GLU A 107 -4.80 -28.87 -13.20
C GLU A 107 -5.81 -29.89 -12.65
N LYS A 108 -6.58 -29.50 -11.62
CA LYS A 108 -7.59 -30.39 -11.03
C LYS A 108 -8.74 -30.71 -11.99
N GLN A 109 -9.12 -29.78 -12.88
CA GLN A 109 -10.16 -30.05 -13.88
C GLN A 109 -9.63 -30.99 -14.97
N GLU A 110 -8.44 -30.73 -15.49
CA GLU A 110 -7.81 -31.54 -16.55
C GLU A 110 -7.65 -33.00 -16.14
N PHE A 111 -7.25 -33.24 -14.89
CA PHE A 111 -6.95 -34.57 -14.40
C PHE A 111 -8.02 -35.17 -13.49
N LYS A 112 -9.25 -34.63 -13.50
CA LYS A 112 -10.32 -35.04 -12.58
C LYS A 112 -10.73 -36.50 -12.73
N GLU A 113 -10.72 -37.02 -13.96
CA GLU A 113 -11.30 -38.32 -14.32
C GLU A 113 -10.26 -39.37 -14.72
N ARG A 114 -8.96 -39.05 -14.64
CA ARG A 114 -7.87 -39.95 -15.00
C ARG A 114 -6.76 -39.93 -13.97
N GLN A 115 -6.06 -41.05 -13.84
CA GLN A 115 -4.73 -41.04 -13.23
C GLN A 115 -3.78 -40.30 -14.17
N PHE A 116 -2.80 -39.62 -13.58
CA PHE A 116 -1.83 -38.81 -14.28
C PHE A 116 -0.45 -38.99 -13.66
N THR A 117 0.59 -38.82 -14.47
CA THR A 117 1.98 -38.81 -14.03
C THR A 117 2.49 -37.37 -13.87
N LEU A 118 3.76 -37.24 -13.43
CA LEU A 118 4.39 -35.93 -13.37
C LEU A 118 4.62 -35.34 -14.77
N GLU A 119 4.92 -36.20 -15.75
CA GLU A 119 5.11 -35.85 -17.15
C GLU A 119 3.81 -35.28 -17.75
N ASP A 120 2.66 -35.90 -17.48
CA ASP A 120 1.35 -35.38 -17.92
C ASP A 120 1.11 -33.94 -17.42
N ILE A 121 1.45 -33.65 -16.16
CA ILE A 121 1.33 -32.29 -15.58
C ILE A 121 2.30 -31.32 -16.27
N GLN A 122 3.52 -31.76 -16.57
CA GLN A 122 4.52 -30.94 -17.22
C GLN A 122 4.10 -30.59 -18.66
N GLU A 123 3.57 -31.54 -19.41
CA GLU A 123 3.02 -31.32 -20.76
C GLU A 123 1.84 -30.34 -20.71
N PHE A 124 0.87 -30.57 -19.81
CA PHE A 124 -0.26 -29.65 -19.62
C PHE A 124 0.22 -28.22 -19.33
N ARG A 125 1.19 -28.06 -18.43
CA ARG A 125 1.73 -26.74 -18.06
C ARG A 125 2.40 -26.04 -19.24
N GLN A 126 3.12 -26.75 -20.10
CA GLN A 126 3.79 -26.13 -21.25
C GLN A 126 2.80 -25.45 -22.21
N GLU A 127 1.60 -26.02 -22.37
CA GLU A 127 0.55 -25.47 -23.23
C GLU A 127 -0.42 -24.52 -22.50
N ASN A 128 -0.44 -24.55 -21.17
CA ASN A 128 -1.37 -23.77 -20.36
C ASN A 128 -1.00 -22.26 -20.27
N HIS A 129 -1.93 -21.39 -20.67
CA HIS A 129 -1.73 -19.93 -20.64
C HIS A 129 -1.44 -19.39 -19.23
N THR A 130 -2.15 -19.86 -18.20
CA THR A 130 -1.96 -19.41 -16.82
C THR A 130 -0.59 -19.79 -16.28
N PHE A 131 -0.04 -20.95 -16.66
CA PHE A 131 1.34 -21.32 -16.33
C PHE A 131 2.36 -20.41 -17.01
N GLN A 132 2.15 -20.06 -18.29
CA GLN A 132 3.03 -19.11 -18.99
C GLN A 132 2.99 -17.71 -18.37
N GLU A 133 1.79 -17.23 -18.04
CA GLU A 133 1.57 -15.97 -17.31
C GLU A 133 2.27 -15.99 -15.95
N LEU A 134 2.09 -17.06 -15.16
CA LEU A 134 2.74 -17.25 -13.86
C LEU A 134 4.28 -17.26 -13.99
N ASN A 135 4.83 -17.95 -14.98
CA ASN A 135 6.28 -17.98 -15.21
C ASN A 135 6.83 -16.61 -15.59
N ASN A 136 6.12 -15.88 -16.46
CA ASN A 136 6.50 -14.52 -16.84
C ASN A 136 6.44 -13.58 -15.63
N PHE A 137 5.36 -13.68 -14.83
CA PHE A 137 5.20 -12.89 -13.61
C PHE A 137 6.32 -13.19 -12.60
N LYS A 138 6.62 -14.46 -12.34
CA LYS A 138 7.73 -14.87 -11.47
C LYS A 138 9.06 -14.32 -11.96
N ARG A 139 9.39 -14.43 -13.25
CA ARG A 139 10.66 -13.90 -13.80
C ARG A 139 10.80 -12.39 -13.61
N GLN A 140 9.70 -11.65 -13.74
CA GLN A 140 9.70 -10.19 -13.58
C GLN A 140 9.80 -9.75 -12.11
N ASN A 141 9.22 -10.52 -11.19
CA ASN A 141 9.04 -10.11 -9.79
C ASN A 141 9.91 -10.87 -8.79
N LEU A 142 10.63 -11.93 -9.23
CA LEU A 142 11.44 -12.82 -8.40
C LEU A 142 12.29 -12.06 -7.38
N ARG A 143 13.01 -11.08 -7.91
CA ARG A 143 13.99 -10.31 -7.16
C ARG A 143 13.37 -9.29 -6.21
N THR A 144 12.18 -8.79 -6.52
CA THR A 144 11.46 -7.85 -5.67
C THR A 144 10.96 -8.58 -4.42
N TYR A 145 10.31 -9.74 -4.63
CA TYR A 145 9.77 -10.50 -3.51
C TYR A 145 10.91 -11.08 -2.63
N GLU A 146 12.01 -11.54 -3.23
CA GLU A 146 13.18 -12.06 -2.49
C GLU A 146 13.86 -10.95 -1.69
N GLY A 147 14.11 -9.80 -2.33
CA GLY A 147 14.68 -8.64 -1.65
C GLY A 147 13.83 -8.20 -0.46
N PHE A 148 12.50 -8.25 -0.58
CA PHE A 148 11.59 -7.94 0.53
C PHE A 148 11.68 -8.97 1.67
N ALA A 149 11.81 -10.26 1.35
CA ALA A 149 11.96 -11.30 2.37
C ALA A 149 13.27 -11.18 3.14
N VAL A 150 14.38 -10.92 2.44
CA VAL A 150 15.68 -10.62 3.06
C VAL A 150 15.62 -9.34 3.91
N PHE A 151 14.90 -8.31 3.45
CA PHE A 151 14.72 -7.07 4.23
C PHE A 151 13.91 -7.32 5.52
N THR A 152 12.84 -8.10 5.44
CA THR A 152 12.04 -8.51 6.59
C THR A 152 12.89 -9.31 7.59
N GLU A 153 13.71 -10.23 7.08
CA GLU A 153 14.66 -10.98 7.88
C GLU A 153 15.66 -10.07 8.60
N PHE A 154 16.23 -9.09 7.89
CA PHE A 154 17.11 -8.08 8.48
C PHE A 154 16.41 -7.29 9.59
N LEU A 155 15.19 -6.79 9.34
CA LEU A 155 14.42 -5.99 10.29
C LEU A 155 14.20 -6.77 11.59
N LEU A 156 13.66 -7.98 11.51
CA LEU A 156 13.39 -8.80 12.69
C LEU A 156 14.68 -9.28 13.35
N SER A 157 15.73 -9.59 12.59
CA SER A 157 17.03 -9.98 13.19
C SER A 157 17.59 -8.89 14.12
N ARG A 158 17.32 -7.61 13.85
CA ARG A 158 17.72 -6.50 14.74
C ARG A 158 16.88 -6.45 16.00
N GLU A 159 15.57 -6.66 15.88
CA GLU A 159 14.65 -6.65 17.03
C GLU A 159 14.94 -7.79 18.01
N PHE A 160 15.44 -8.92 17.52
CA PHE A 160 15.69 -10.13 18.32
C PHE A 160 17.17 -10.38 18.65
N ASP A 161 18.05 -9.39 18.43
CA ASP A 161 19.51 -9.51 18.66
C ASP A 161 20.17 -10.70 17.91
N LEU A 162 19.72 -10.95 16.68
CA LEU A 162 20.20 -12.01 15.78
C LEU A 162 21.05 -11.45 14.63
N LYS A 163 21.62 -10.25 14.81
CA LYS A 163 22.34 -9.51 13.76
C LYS A 163 23.52 -10.31 13.18
N GLU A 164 24.31 -10.95 14.03
CA GLU A 164 25.49 -11.73 13.60
C GLU A 164 25.08 -12.91 12.69
N MET A 165 23.99 -13.60 13.03
CA MET A 165 23.47 -14.68 12.19
C MET A 165 22.98 -14.16 10.84
N PHE A 166 22.32 -13.00 10.84
CA PHE A 166 21.92 -12.36 9.59
C PHE A 166 23.13 -11.98 8.74
N GLU A 167 24.20 -11.44 9.32
CA GLU A 167 25.42 -11.07 8.58
C GLU A 167 26.08 -12.27 7.90
N ILE A 168 26.11 -13.43 8.56
CA ILE A 168 26.58 -14.69 7.96
C ILE A 168 25.71 -15.08 6.76
N ARG A 169 24.37 -15.06 6.92
CA ARG A 169 23.46 -15.39 5.82
C ARG A 169 23.57 -14.37 4.68
N TYR A 170 23.65 -13.08 5.00
CA TYR A 170 23.89 -12.00 4.05
C TYR A 170 25.15 -12.25 3.22
N GLY A 171 26.25 -12.68 3.85
CA GLY A 171 27.48 -13.07 3.19
C GLY A 171 27.29 -14.12 2.09
N SER A 172 26.37 -15.07 2.31
CA SER A 172 26.05 -16.17 1.38
C SER A 172 25.08 -15.80 0.25
N LEU A 173 24.40 -14.65 0.33
CA LEU A 173 23.45 -14.22 -0.69
C LEU A 173 24.12 -13.96 -2.04
N SER A 174 23.37 -14.18 -3.12
CA SER A 174 23.83 -13.83 -4.46
C SER A 174 24.04 -12.32 -4.60
N ASN A 175 24.92 -11.91 -5.51
CA ASN A 175 25.15 -10.48 -5.78
C ASN A 175 23.87 -9.75 -6.25
N GLN A 176 22.92 -10.46 -6.83
CA GLN A 176 21.66 -9.87 -7.28
C GLN A 176 20.72 -9.62 -6.10
N ASP A 177 20.62 -10.57 -5.18
CA ASP A 177 19.76 -10.44 -3.99
C ASP A 177 20.31 -9.40 -3.03
N LYS A 178 21.64 -9.35 -2.85
CA LYS A 178 22.32 -8.28 -2.09
C LYS A 178 21.96 -6.89 -2.62
N LYS A 179 22.05 -6.67 -3.93
CA LYS A 179 21.70 -5.38 -4.54
C LYS A 179 20.24 -4.98 -4.31
N GLN A 180 19.32 -5.95 -4.33
CA GLN A 180 17.91 -5.68 -4.08
C GLN A 180 17.64 -5.36 -2.61
N PHE A 181 18.22 -6.14 -1.70
CA PHE A 181 18.19 -5.86 -0.27
C PHE A 181 18.75 -4.47 0.01
N GLU A 182 19.95 -4.13 -0.49
CA GLU A 182 20.62 -2.84 -0.27
C GLU A 182 19.78 -1.66 -0.76
N ARG A 183 19.09 -1.82 -1.90
CA ARG A 183 18.12 -0.84 -2.40
C ARG A 183 16.97 -0.61 -1.41
N ILE A 184 16.37 -1.69 -0.90
CA ILE A 184 15.25 -1.59 0.06
C ILE A 184 15.75 -1.04 1.40
N ALA A 185 16.89 -1.49 1.90
CA ALA A 185 17.48 -1.04 3.16
C ALA A 185 17.91 0.44 3.10
N SER A 186 18.40 0.93 1.96
CA SER A 186 18.71 2.35 1.76
C SER A 186 17.46 3.21 1.78
N PHE A 187 16.39 2.77 1.10
CA PHE A 187 15.08 3.42 1.14
C PHE A 187 14.52 3.44 2.57
N ASN A 188 14.62 2.32 3.31
CA ASN A 188 14.20 2.24 4.69
C ASN A 188 14.94 3.21 5.62
N LYS A 189 16.26 3.33 5.45
CA LYS A 189 17.04 4.32 6.19
C LYS A 189 16.58 5.76 5.92
N GLU A 190 16.17 6.03 4.67
CA GLU A 190 15.74 7.35 4.22
C GLU A 190 14.29 7.68 4.58
N TYR A 191 13.37 6.71 4.62
CA TYR A 191 11.93 7.00 4.77
C TYR A 191 11.24 6.25 5.92
N GLY A 192 11.92 5.33 6.59
CA GLY A 192 11.39 4.54 7.71
C GLY A 192 10.63 3.27 7.28
N ASP A 193 10.24 2.48 8.27
CA ASP A 193 9.64 1.16 8.07
C ASP A 193 8.31 1.24 7.31
N LEU A 194 7.37 2.07 7.79
CA LEU A 194 6.05 2.23 7.17
C LEU A 194 6.14 2.56 5.68
N ALA A 195 6.96 3.56 5.33
CA ALA A 195 7.17 3.95 3.93
C ALA A 195 7.72 2.79 3.11
N THR A 196 8.64 2.00 3.69
CA THR A 196 9.26 0.86 3.01
C THR A 196 8.22 -0.19 2.65
N PHE A 197 7.36 -0.59 3.60
CA PHE A 197 6.30 -1.55 3.32
C PHE A 197 5.32 -1.03 2.26
N TYR A 198 4.90 0.23 2.34
CA TYR A 198 3.97 0.82 1.37
C TYR A 198 4.57 0.98 -0.04
N ALA A 199 5.87 1.25 -0.13
CA ALA A 199 6.62 1.27 -1.38
C ALA A 199 6.77 -0.12 -2.01
N GLN A 200 6.61 -1.20 -1.23
CA GLN A 200 6.51 -2.58 -1.71
C GLN A 200 5.07 -3.02 -1.99
N GLU A 201 4.16 -2.05 -2.20
CA GLU A 201 2.75 -2.26 -2.56
C GLU A 201 1.92 -2.99 -1.50
N LEU A 202 2.39 -3.04 -0.25
CA LEU A 202 1.60 -3.60 0.84
C LEU A 202 0.36 -2.74 1.12
N ALA A 203 -0.70 -3.41 1.58
CA ALA A 203 -1.94 -2.81 2.03
C ALA A 203 -1.69 -1.77 3.12
N ARG A 204 -2.41 -0.65 3.04
CA ARG A 204 -2.27 0.52 3.89
C ARG A 204 -3.48 0.60 4.82
N ILE A 205 -3.28 0.32 6.10
CA ILE A 205 -4.28 0.64 7.12
C ILE A 205 -4.01 2.05 7.63
N THR A 206 -4.63 3.01 6.95
CA THR A 206 -4.32 4.42 7.16
C THR A 206 -5.10 4.98 8.35
N THR A 207 -4.37 5.30 9.43
CA THR A 207 -4.90 5.98 10.62
C THR A 207 -4.14 7.29 10.85
N PRO A 208 -4.70 8.27 11.57
CA PRO A 208 -3.98 9.50 11.88
C PRO A 208 -2.66 9.24 12.61
N GLN A 209 -2.61 8.24 13.49
CA GLN A 209 -1.38 7.89 14.20
C GLN A 209 -0.30 7.32 13.28
N ARG A 210 -0.65 6.48 12.31
CA ARG A 210 0.31 5.96 11.31
C ARG A 210 0.75 7.04 10.35
N ALA A 211 -0.17 7.91 9.90
CA ALA A 211 0.17 9.07 9.09
C ALA A 211 1.14 10.01 9.82
N LYS A 212 0.95 10.21 11.14
CA LYS A 212 1.88 10.97 11.98
C LYS A 212 3.28 10.34 12.01
N THR A 213 3.37 9.03 12.21
CA THR A 213 4.65 8.30 12.18
C THR A 213 5.33 8.46 10.82
N LEU A 214 4.57 8.28 9.73
CA LEU A 214 5.08 8.41 8.36
C LEU A 214 5.63 9.83 8.09
N LEU A 215 4.89 10.87 8.45
CA LEU A 215 5.36 12.26 8.33
C LEU A 215 6.63 12.51 9.14
N ARG A 216 6.70 11.99 10.38
CA ARG A 216 7.89 12.14 11.23
C ARG A 216 9.12 11.49 10.60
N ASP A 217 8.95 10.32 10.01
CA ASP A 217 10.06 9.56 9.45
C ASP A 217 10.55 10.15 8.12
N ILE A 218 9.62 10.65 7.28
CA ILE A 218 9.96 11.32 6.02
C ILE A 218 10.63 12.68 6.27
N TYR A 219 10.03 13.53 7.10
CA TYR A 219 10.56 14.87 7.40
C TYR A 219 11.61 14.88 8.52
N LYS A 220 12.09 13.70 8.96
CA LYS A 220 13.15 13.55 9.98
C LYS A 220 12.87 14.31 11.28
N GLY A 221 11.60 14.32 11.69
CA GLY A 221 11.13 15.00 12.90
C GLY A 221 10.97 16.51 12.79
N ASN A 222 11.24 17.12 11.63
CA ASN A 222 11.06 18.55 11.39
C ASN A 222 9.58 18.92 11.19
N LEU A 223 8.75 18.67 12.22
CA LEU A 223 7.30 18.89 12.19
C LEU A 223 6.86 20.12 13.03
N GLN A 224 7.82 20.93 13.48
CA GLN A 224 7.62 22.03 14.43
C GLN A 224 6.79 23.17 13.83
N ASP A 225 6.95 23.42 12.54
CA ASP A 225 6.32 24.54 11.82
C ASP A 225 4.98 24.16 11.17
N ILE A 226 4.44 22.98 11.49
CA ILE A 226 3.12 22.58 11.00
C ILE A 226 2.05 23.26 11.84
N ARG A 227 1.23 24.11 11.18
CA ARG A 227 0.02 24.68 11.79
C ARG A 227 -0.99 23.58 12.06
N PHE A 228 -1.29 22.76 11.06
CA PHE A 228 -1.97 21.48 11.25
C PHE A 228 -1.73 20.55 10.06
N ALA A 229 -1.91 19.25 10.28
CA ALA A 229 -1.98 18.24 9.23
C ALA A 229 -3.24 17.39 9.37
N LEU A 230 -3.86 17.05 8.23
CA LEU A 230 -5.07 16.24 8.13
C LEU A 230 -4.84 15.03 7.24
N LEU A 231 -5.38 13.88 7.66
CA LEU A 231 -5.50 12.69 6.85
C LEU A 231 -6.86 12.73 6.14
N TYR A 232 -6.89 12.71 4.82
CA TYR A 232 -8.14 12.77 4.05
C TYR A 232 -8.16 11.70 2.92
N GLY A 233 -9.01 11.86 1.91
CA GLY A 233 -9.06 10.97 0.76
C GLY A 233 -9.80 9.65 0.98
N SER A 234 -9.61 8.70 0.05
CA SER A 234 -10.43 7.46 -0.01
C SER A 234 -10.05 6.41 1.03
N ARG A 235 -8.80 6.44 1.52
CA ARG A 235 -8.22 5.52 2.52
C ARG A 235 -8.45 4.04 2.22
N LYS A 236 -8.54 3.68 0.94
CA LYS A 236 -8.64 2.29 0.52
C LYS A 236 -7.27 1.62 0.73
N GLU A 237 -7.28 0.34 1.03
CA GLU A 237 -6.05 -0.42 1.36
C GLU A 237 -4.93 -0.28 0.32
N PHE A 238 -5.26 -0.06 -0.95
CA PHE A 238 -4.30 0.08 -2.04
C PHE A 238 -4.34 1.44 -2.73
N SER A 239 -5.03 2.43 -2.15
CA SER A 239 -4.89 3.83 -2.58
C SER A 239 -3.68 4.46 -1.91
N ASP A 240 -3.14 5.50 -2.52
CA ASP A 240 -2.27 6.46 -1.86
C ASP A 240 -2.87 7.03 -0.57
N ILE A 241 -1.97 7.56 0.26
CA ILE A 241 -2.29 8.23 1.51
C ILE A 241 -2.29 9.72 1.24
N ASP A 242 -3.46 10.33 1.29
CA ASP A 242 -3.62 11.78 1.08
C ASP A 242 -3.47 12.53 2.41
N ILE A 243 -2.46 13.41 2.48
CA ILE A 243 -2.21 14.26 3.64
C ILE A 243 -2.24 15.73 3.21
N PHE A 244 -3.05 16.51 3.91
CA PHE A 244 -3.12 17.95 3.75
C PHE A 244 -2.36 18.63 4.89
N VAL A 245 -1.40 19.49 4.58
CA VAL A 245 -0.54 20.16 5.57
C VAL A 245 -0.55 21.66 5.35
N VAL A 246 -0.69 22.42 6.44
CA VAL A 246 -0.44 23.87 6.44
C VAL A 246 0.89 24.13 7.14
N SER A 247 1.90 24.54 6.38
CA SER A 247 3.25 24.82 6.89
C SER A 247 4.00 25.76 5.94
N ASP A 248 4.84 26.63 6.50
CA ASP A 248 5.64 27.58 5.72
C ASP A 248 7.01 27.03 5.30
N SER A 249 7.43 25.88 5.83
CA SER A 249 8.79 25.35 5.67
C SER A 249 8.88 23.94 5.09
N LEU A 250 7.76 23.21 5.00
CA LEU A 250 7.76 21.84 4.50
C LEU A 250 7.59 21.75 2.98
N PRO A 251 8.37 20.90 2.29
CA PRO A 251 8.14 20.62 0.88
C PRO A 251 7.00 19.63 0.68
N GLU A 252 6.31 19.73 -0.45
CA GLU A 252 5.35 18.72 -0.92
C GLU A 252 6.05 17.40 -1.24
N ILE A 253 5.29 16.30 -1.16
CA ILE A 253 5.75 14.95 -1.50
C ILE A 253 4.70 14.28 -2.35
N GLU A 254 5.06 13.87 -3.56
CA GLU A 254 4.21 13.04 -4.42
C GLU A 254 4.93 11.72 -4.72
N THR A 255 4.39 10.61 -4.23
CA THR A 255 4.89 9.26 -4.52
C THR A 255 3.72 8.32 -4.82
N PRO A 256 3.95 7.12 -5.37
CA PRO A 256 2.87 6.15 -5.61
C PRO A 256 2.11 5.66 -4.37
N TYR A 257 2.56 6.00 -3.15
CA TYR A 257 1.93 5.54 -1.90
C TYR A 257 1.52 6.65 -0.94
N ILE A 258 2.02 7.87 -1.12
CA ILE A 258 1.66 9.04 -0.30
C ILE A 258 1.69 10.29 -1.17
N ASP A 259 0.66 11.11 -1.01
CA ASP A 259 0.56 12.48 -1.52
C ASP A 259 0.44 13.44 -0.32
N VAL A 260 1.44 14.29 -0.14
CA VAL A 260 1.48 15.33 0.89
C VAL A 260 1.41 16.68 0.20
N VAL A 261 0.21 17.25 0.21
CA VAL A 261 -0.05 18.60 -0.26
C VAL A 261 0.27 19.59 0.86
N VAL A 262 1.09 20.59 0.57
CA VAL A 262 1.53 21.58 1.55
C VAL A 262 1.17 22.98 1.08
N HIS A 263 0.43 23.70 1.91
CA HIS A 263 0.17 25.12 1.71
C HIS A 263 0.87 25.96 2.77
N ASN A 264 1.55 27.01 2.33
CA ASN A 264 1.96 28.05 3.26
C ASN A 264 0.72 28.76 3.83
N HIS A 265 0.89 29.44 4.96
CA HIS A 265 -0.22 30.03 5.69
C HIS A 265 -1.04 31.00 4.82
N ASN A 266 -0.38 31.89 4.07
CA ASN A 266 -1.05 32.91 3.26
C ASN A 266 -1.84 32.30 2.10
N GLU A 267 -1.28 31.28 1.43
CA GLU A 267 -1.96 30.55 0.38
C GLU A 267 -3.20 29.85 0.92
N PHE A 268 -3.06 29.14 2.05
CA PHE A 268 -4.16 28.43 2.68
C PHE A 268 -5.30 29.39 3.06
N GLU A 269 -5.00 30.51 3.73
CA GLU A 269 -6.01 31.52 4.11
C GLU A 269 -6.81 31.99 2.89
N LYS A 270 -6.12 32.33 1.80
CA LYS A 270 -6.76 32.76 0.56
C LYS A 270 -7.63 31.65 -0.05
N ARG A 271 -7.17 30.40 -0.05
CA ARG A 271 -7.92 29.28 -0.62
C ARG A 271 -9.19 28.97 0.18
N ILE A 272 -9.15 29.15 1.49
CA ILE A 272 -10.36 29.08 2.34
C ILE A 272 -11.36 30.18 1.99
N GLU A 273 -10.92 31.43 1.85
CA GLU A 273 -11.80 32.54 1.44
C GLU A 273 -12.48 32.31 0.08
N LEU A 274 -11.79 31.60 -0.81
CA LEU A 274 -12.26 31.27 -2.15
C LEU A 274 -13.13 30.01 -2.21
N PHE A 275 -13.36 29.33 -1.09
CA PHE A 275 -14.02 28.02 -1.05
C PHE A 275 -13.39 27.05 -2.05
N ASP A 276 -12.06 26.96 -2.09
CA ASP A 276 -11.38 25.98 -2.96
C ASP A 276 -11.85 24.56 -2.62
N VAL A 277 -12.19 23.78 -3.64
CA VAL A 277 -12.79 22.45 -3.47
C VAL A 277 -11.87 21.51 -2.70
N VAL A 278 -10.57 21.50 -3.02
CA VAL A 278 -9.60 20.56 -2.41
C VAL A 278 -9.42 20.91 -0.93
N ASP A 279 -9.18 22.18 -0.63
CA ASP A 279 -8.99 22.66 0.74
C ASP A 279 -10.25 22.52 1.59
N SER A 280 -11.42 22.83 1.01
CA SER A 280 -12.70 22.72 1.70
C SER A 280 -13.04 21.27 2.04
N GLU A 281 -12.81 20.35 1.10
CA GLU A 281 -13.01 18.92 1.32
C GLU A 281 -12.06 18.38 2.38
N ALA A 282 -10.77 18.71 2.29
CA ALA A 282 -9.76 18.30 3.27
C ALA A 282 -10.10 18.82 4.67
N LEU A 283 -10.50 20.10 4.81
CA LEU A 283 -10.93 20.65 6.10
C LEU A 283 -12.17 19.96 6.65
N THR A 284 -13.14 19.62 5.80
CA THR A 284 -14.44 19.12 6.25
C THR A 284 -14.38 17.63 6.60
N THR A 285 -13.72 16.82 5.77
CA THR A 285 -13.68 15.36 5.92
C THR A 285 -12.39 14.85 6.58
N GLY A 286 -11.35 15.67 6.61
CA GLY A 286 -10.03 15.28 7.11
C GLY A 286 -10.02 14.99 8.62
N GLU A 287 -9.29 13.93 8.97
CA GLU A 287 -9.00 13.58 10.36
C GLU A 287 -7.71 14.25 10.82
N PHE A 288 -7.76 14.84 12.02
CA PHE A 288 -6.61 15.55 12.58
C PHE A 288 -5.45 14.59 12.90
N ILE A 289 -4.26 14.92 12.38
CA ILE A 289 -3.02 14.19 12.64
C ILE A 289 -2.22 14.89 13.75
N LEU A 290 -1.85 16.16 13.55
CA LEU A 290 -1.00 16.95 14.45
C LEU A 290 -1.15 18.47 14.21
N GLY A 291 -0.64 19.29 15.14
CA GLY A 291 -0.62 20.76 15.07
C GLY A 291 -1.58 21.44 16.06
N ASP A 292 -2.06 22.64 15.72
CA ASP A 292 -3.00 23.44 16.49
C ASP A 292 -4.46 23.10 16.12
N LYS A 293 -5.08 22.29 16.98
CA LYS A 293 -6.49 21.89 16.84
C LYS A 293 -7.47 23.06 17.01
N ARG A 294 -7.10 24.11 17.76
CA ARG A 294 -7.95 25.30 17.93
C ARG A 294 -7.98 26.10 16.64
N TYR A 295 -6.83 26.35 16.04
CA TYR A 295 -6.73 27.01 14.74
C TYR A 295 -7.48 26.24 13.65
N LEU A 296 -7.34 24.91 13.58
CA LEU A 296 -8.15 24.08 12.66
C LEU A 296 -9.65 24.29 12.85
N ASN A 297 -10.14 24.26 14.09
CA ASN A 297 -11.57 24.45 14.38
C ASN A 297 -12.05 25.87 14.04
N GLN A 298 -11.20 26.88 14.23
CA GLN A 298 -11.48 28.25 13.78
C GLN A 298 -11.64 28.30 12.25
N LYS A 299 -10.77 27.62 11.50
CA LYS A 299 -10.83 27.58 10.03
C LYS A 299 -12.04 26.82 9.51
N ARG A 300 -12.41 25.71 10.14
CA ARG A 300 -13.69 25.02 9.87
C ARG A 300 -14.89 25.92 10.11
N THR A 301 -14.88 26.68 11.21
CA THR A 301 -15.94 27.64 11.53
C THR A 301 -16.00 28.79 10.53
N GLN A 302 -14.84 29.31 10.11
CA GLN A 302 -14.73 30.33 9.08
C GLN A 302 -15.32 29.83 7.76
N LEU A 303 -14.94 28.63 7.30
CA LEU A 303 -15.43 28.05 6.06
C LEU A 303 -16.96 27.99 6.00
N VAL A 304 -17.61 27.67 7.13
CA VAL A 304 -19.09 27.61 7.21
C VAL A 304 -19.71 29.02 7.25
N ASN A 305 -19.13 29.95 7.98
CA ASN A 305 -19.77 31.22 8.33
C ASN A 305 -19.36 32.40 7.43
N GLN A 306 -18.25 32.29 6.70
CA GLN A 306 -17.75 33.40 5.88
C GLN A 306 -18.74 33.75 4.75
N PRO A 307 -18.83 35.04 4.37
CA PRO A 307 -19.70 35.46 3.28
C PRO A 307 -19.25 34.86 1.95
N ILE A 308 -20.22 34.55 1.08
CA ILE A 308 -19.93 34.14 -0.30
C ILE A 308 -19.60 35.39 -1.11
N THR A 309 -18.45 35.40 -1.77
CA THR A 309 -17.98 36.53 -2.57
C THR A 309 -18.05 36.21 -4.07
N LYS A 310 -18.12 37.27 -4.90
CA LYS A 310 -18.00 37.12 -6.36
C LYS A 310 -16.65 36.52 -6.77
N GLU A 311 -15.61 36.82 -6.00
CA GLU A 311 -14.26 36.29 -6.24
C GLU A 311 -14.22 34.76 -6.05
N ALA A 312 -14.82 34.23 -4.99
CA ALA A 312 -14.94 32.79 -4.76
C ALA A 312 -15.69 32.08 -5.90
N ILE A 313 -16.80 32.65 -6.36
CA ILE A 313 -17.58 32.11 -7.50
C ILE A 313 -16.71 32.07 -8.76
N ASN A 314 -16.06 33.19 -9.10
CA ASN A 314 -15.23 33.30 -10.29
C ASN A 314 -14.00 32.38 -10.23
N HIS A 315 -13.41 32.22 -9.04
CA HIS A 315 -12.32 31.29 -8.80
C HIS A 315 -12.74 29.87 -9.15
N ASN A 316 -13.87 29.41 -8.61
CA ASN A 316 -14.38 28.06 -8.83
C ASN A 316 -14.75 27.83 -10.32
N LEU A 317 -15.38 28.80 -10.99
CA LEU A 317 -15.63 28.70 -12.44
C LEU A 317 -14.34 28.57 -13.25
N ARG A 318 -13.33 29.38 -12.95
CA ARG A 318 -12.03 29.34 -13.64
C ARG A 318 -11.33 28.00 -13.38
N LYS A 319 -11.29 27.52 -12.13
CA LYS A 319 -10.70 26.23 -11.77
C LYS A 319 -11.39 25.07 -12.46
N SER A 320 -12.72 25.11 -12.58
CA SER A 320 -13.46 24.11 -13.36
C SER A 320 -12.96 24.01 -14.80
N GLN A 321 -12.78 25.16 -15.47
CA GLN A 321 -12.29 25.21 -16.85
C GLN A 321 -10.82 24.76 -16.97
N GLU A 322 -9.98 25.17 -16.03
CA GLU A 322 -8.57 24.75 -15.95
C GLU A 322 -8.45 23.23 -15.85
N GLN A 323 -9.19 22.62 -14.91
CA GLN A 323 -9.21 21.17 -14.72
C GLN A 323 -9.78 20.43 -15.93
N GLN A 324 -10.81 20.99 -16.58
CA GLN A 324 -11.36 20.41 -17.80
C GLN A 324 -10.34 20.40 -18.93
N LYS A 325 -9.58 21.49 -19.08
CA LYS A 325 -8.53 21.62 -20.09
C LYS A 325 -7.39 20.64 -19.81
N LEU A 326 -6.89 20.60 -18.58
CA LEU A 326 -5.83 19.67 -18.16
C LEU A 326 -6.24 18.21 -18.38
N ALA A 327 -7.47 17.84 -18.02
CA ALA A 327 -7.97 16.49 -18.23
C ALA A 327 -7.95 16.06 -19.72
N ARG A 328 -8.15 17.00 -20.65
CA ARG A 328 -8.15 16.72 -22.10
C ARG A 328 -6.75 16.43 -22.65
N GLU A 329 -5.68 16.79 -21.93
CA GLU A 329 -4.30 16.45 -22.29
C GLU A 329 -4.01 14.95 -22.12
N TYR A 330 -4.79 14.27 -21.28
CA TYR A 330 -4.71 12.82 -21.08
C TYR A 330 -5.62 12.04 -22.04
N SER A 331 -5.21 10.80 -22.35
CA SER A 331 -5.99 9.88 -23.19
C SER A 331 -7.38 9.63 -22.60
N LYS A 332 -8.36 9.33 -23.46
CA LYS A 332 -9.77 9.14 -23.05
C LYS A 332 -9.96 8.05 -22.00
N SER A 333 -9.13 7.00 -22.05
CA SER A 333 -9.15 5.86 -21.13
C SER A 333 -8.25 6.04 -19.90
N SER A 334 -7.53 7.16 -19.78
CA SER A 334 -6.61 7.38 -18.65
C SER A 334 -7.38 7.64 -17.34
N PRO A 335 -7.01 6.99 -16.22
CA PRO A 335 -7.52 7.34 -14.90
C PRO A 335 -7.31 8.83 -14.54
N ARG A 336 -6.19 9.44 -14.97
CA ARG A 336 -5.90 10.86 -14.73
C ARG A 336 -6.91 11.79 -15.39
N ARG A 337 -7.40 11.43 -16.58
CA ARG A 337 -8.48 12.17 -17.24
C ARG A 337 -9.76 12.13 -16.43
N ALA A 338 -10.13 10.96 -15.92
CA ALA A 338 -11.35 10.81 -15.12
C ALA A 338 -11.26 11.64 -13.83
N ILE A 339 -10.10 11.65 -13.17
CA ILE A 339 -9.84 12.47 -11.98
C ILE A 339 -9.97 13.98 -12.30
N GLY A 340 -9.29 14.46 -13.35
CA GLY A 340 -9.36 15.88 -13.72
C GLY A 340 -10.76 16.32 -14.15
N LEU A 341 -11.52 15.47 -14.83
CA LEU A 341 -12.93 15.74 -15.15
C LEU A 341 -13.80 15.75 -13.87
N GLY A 342 -13.54 14.86 -12.91
CA GLY A 342 -14.20 14.85 -11.61
C GLY A 342 -14.02 16.18 -10.88
N TYR A 343 -12.78 16.67 -10.76
CA TYR A 343 -12.50 17.97 -10.14
C TYR A 343 -13.14 19.12 -10.93
N SER A 344 -13.09 19.09 -12.26
CA SER A 344 -13.76 20.09 -13.10
C SER A 344 -15.25 20.21 -12.76
N ILE A 345 -15.93 19.07 -12.61
CA ILE A 345 -17.33 19.00 -12.21
C ILE A 345 -17.53 19.54 -10.80
N HIS A 346 -16.70 19.14 -9.83
CA HIS A 346 -16.83 19.61 -8.44
C HIS A 346 -16.68 21.12 -8.32
N TYR A 347 -15.68 21.71 -8.98
CA TYR A 347 -15.51 23.17 -9.03
C TYR A 347 -16.71 23.87 -9.69
N LEU A 348 -17.28 23.31 -10.76
CA LEU A 348 -18.48 23.88 -11.39
C LEU A 348 -19.69 23.81 -10.46
N SER A 349 -19.95 22.65 -9.87
CA SER A 349 -21.04 22.46 -8.91
C SER A 349 -20.93 23.42 -7.73
N ASN A 350 -19.71 23.59 -7.20
CA ASN A 350 -19.46 24.53 -6.11
C ASN A 350 -19.77 25.97 -6.54
N ALA A 351 -19.29 26.41 -7.70
CA ALA A 351 -19.60 27.75 -8.22
C ALA A 351 -21.10 28.00 -8.36
N LEU A 352 -21.85 27.04 -8.91
CA LEU A 352 -23.30 27.15 -9.09
C LEU A 352 -24.05 27.22 -7.75
N LEU A 353 -23.62 26.46 -6.74
CA LEU A 353 -24.18 26.55 -5.40
C LEU A 353 -23.89 27.90 -4.73
N LEU A 354 -22.65 28.38 -4.84
CA LEU A 354 -22.24 29.67 -4.30
C LEU A 354 -23.08 30.81 -4.91
N MET A 355 -23.37 30.77 -6.21
CA MET A 355 -24.29 31.71 -6.86
C MET A 355 -25.71 31.71 -6.27
N GLN A 356 -26.16 30.59 -5.71
CA GLN A 356 -27.45 30.44 -5.04
C GLN A 356 -27.40 30.77 -3.54
N GLY A 357 -26.24 31.21 -3.02
CA GLY A 357 -26.03 31.43 -1.59
C GLY A 357 -25.85 30.14 -0.77
N LYS A 358 -25.65 28.99 -1.44
CA LYS A 358 -25.45 27.68 -0.82
C LYS A 358 -23.96 27.31 -0.81
N ARG A 359 -23.59 26.37 0.07
CA ARG A 359 -22.22 25.86 0.20
C ARG A 359 -22.28 24.33 0.21
N ALA A 360 -21.63 23.68 -0.74
CA ALA A 360 -21.26 22.27 -0.60
C ALA A 360 -19.80 22.24 -0.17
N LEU A 361 -19.51 21.53 0.93
CA LEU A 361 -18.16 21.45 1.50
C LEU A 361 -17.56 20.05 1.35
N THR A 362 -18.30 19.12 0.74
CA THR A 362 -17.88 17.73 0.51
C THR A 362 -18.22 17.28 -0.90
N ARG A 363 -17.54 16.22 -1.34
CA ARG A 363 -17.78 15.56 -2.61
C ARG A 363 -19.22 15.09 -2.79
N GLU A 364 -19.86 14.56 -1.75
CA GLU A 364 -21.27 14.15 -1.82
C GLU A 364 -22.16 15.34 -2.15
N GLY A 365 -21.96 16.48 -1.48
CA GLY A 365 -22.71 17.70 -1.75
C GLY A 365 -22.51 18.24 -3.17
N PHE A 366 -21.31 18.09 -3.75
CA PHE A 366 -21.07 18.48 -5.15
C PHE A 366 -21.76 17.55 -6.16
N ASN A 367 -21.84 16.26 -5.86
CA ASN A 367 -22.45 15.26 -6.74
C ASN A 367 -23.98 15.38 -6.79
N GLU A 368 -24.63 15.77 -5.69
CA GLU A 368 -26.08 16.02 -5.66
C GLU A 368 -26.50 17.05 -6.71
N VAL A 369 -25.77 18.15 -6.82
CA VAL A 369 -26.01 19.20 -7.81
C VAL A 369 -25.84 18.70 -9.23
N TYR A 370 -24.79 17.90 -9.47
CA TYR A 370 -24.54 17.36 -10.81
C TYR A 370 -25.64 16.40 -11.25
N SER A 371 -26.12 15.54 -10.34
CA SER A 371 -27.23 14.63 -10.64
C SER A 371 -28.48 15.41 -11.06
N HIS A 372 -28.78 16.55 -10.43
CA HIS A 372 -29.92 17.37 -10.82
C HIS A 372 -29.74 18.17 -12.12
N LEU A 373 -28.50 18.42 -12.55
CA LEU A 373 -28.19 19.19 -13.76
C LEU A 373 -28.05 18.32 -15.02
N PHE A 374 -27.83 17.01 -14.87
CA PHE A 374 -27.53 16.10 -15.98
C PHE A 374 -28.37 14.80 -15.99
N ILE A 375 -29.48 14.74 -15.22
CA ILE A 375 -30.57 13.79 -15.51
C ILE A 375 -31.39 14.38 -16.66
N ASP A 376 -30.84 14.29 -17.85
CA ASP A 376 -31.56 14.06 -19.12
C ASP A 376 -30.49 13.52 -20.09
N ASP A 377 -30.71 12.28 -20.55
CA ASP A 377 -29.96 11.57 -21.60
C ASP A 377 -28.56 11.01 -21.31
N THR A 378 -28.40 10.11 -20.32
CA THR A 378 -27.50 8.94 -20.52
C THR A 378 -27.82 7.78 -19.56
N PRO A 379 -28.06 6.55 -20.07
CA PRO A 379 -28.23 5.38 -19.23
C PRO A 379 -26.90 5.00 -18.58
N THR A 380 -26.83 5.10 -17.26
CA THR A 380 -25.69 4.64 -16.46
C THR A 380 -25.78 3.11 -16.30
N GLU A 381 -25.11 2.37 -17.17
CA GLU A 381 -24.68 1.01 -16.84
C GLU A 381 -23.66 1.10 -15.68
N ARG A 382 -24.09 0.67 -14.50
CA ARG A 382 -23.19 0.43 -13.36
C ARG A 382 -22.27 -0.74 -13.70
N ARG A 383 -20.97 -0.51 -13.70
CA ARG A 383 -19.93 -1.56 -13.62
C ARG A 383 -19.19 -1.41 -12.30
#